data_AF-A0AAE2YQ81-F1
#
_entry.id   AF-A0AAE2YQ81-F1
#
_cell.length_a   1.000
_cell.length_b   1.000
_cell.length_c   1.000
_cell.angle_alpha   90.00
_cell.angle_beta   90.00
_cell.angle_gamma   90.00
#
_symmetry.space_group_name_H-M   'P 1'
#
loop_
_entity.id
_entity.type
_entity.pdbx_description
1 polymer ?
#
loop_
_entity_poly.entity_id
_entity_poly.type
_entity_poly.pdbx_seq_one_letter_code
_entity_poly.pdbx_strand_id
1 'polypeptide(L)'
;MKSRIIPRLQRGLIAEKYREDAAARSARVSQELVRLPMETLRSMGLRRASRPVPEPPYEPFAIALTPEAAAKLAALPESVSVSAMVQEMLRS
;
A
#
# COMPACT_ATOMS: atom_id res chain seq x y z
N MET A 1 -2.64 -12.88 15.06
CA MET A 1 -1.73 -11.71 15.13
C MET A 1 -2.34 -10.56 14.35
N LYS A 2 -2.43 -9.35 14.93
CA LYS A 2 -2.84 -8.15 14.18
C LYS A 2 -1.64 -7.66 13.38
N SER A 3 -1.59 -7.97 12.08
CA SER A 3 -0.54 -7.43 11.21
C SER A 3 -0.91 -6.00 10.82
N ARG A 4 0.03 -5.07 11.02
CA ARG A 4 -0.13 -3.66 10.65
C ARG A 4 1.10 -3.18 9.92
N ILE A 5 0.91 -2.32 8.95
CA ILE A 5 1.98 -1.61 8.26
C ILE A 5 1.81 -0.10 8.44
N ILE A 6 2.92 0.63 8.37
CA ILE A 6 2.94 2.10 8.46
C ILE A 6 3.68 2.66 7.24
N PRO A 7 3.10 2.54 6.03
CA PRO A 7 3.68 3.13 4.83
C PRO A 7 3.67 4.65 4.91
N ARG A 8 4.69 5.28 4.29
CA ARG A 8 4.75 6.73 4.10
C ARG A 8 4.16 7.06 2.74
N LEU A 9 3.04 7.77 2.72
CA LEU A 9 2.22 8.01 1.53
C LEU A 9 2.05 9.51 1.30
N GLN A 10 1.86 9.90 0.04
CA GLN A 10 1.54 11.25 -0.35
C GLN A 10 0.02 11.43 -0.29
N ARG A 11 -0.46 12.16 0.73
CA ARG A 11 -1.90 12.32 1.01
C ARG A 11 -2.70 12.84 -0.19
N GLY A 12 -2.15 13.79 -0.94
CA GLY A 12 -2.80 14.39 -2.11
C GLY A 12 -3.05 13.41 -3.27
N LEU A 13 -2.33 12.29 -3.32
CA LEU A 13 -2.50 11.25 -4.35
C LEU A 13 -3.37 10.07 -3.88
N ILE A 14 -3.95 10.16 -2.68
CA ILE A 14 -4.90 9.17 -2.16
C ILE A 14 -6.32 9.62 -2.54
N ALA A 15 -7.18 8.69 -2.96
CA ALA A 15 -8.59 8.98 -3.20
C ALA A 15 -9.27 9.48 -1.91
N GLU A 16 -10.15 10.46 -2.02
CA GLU A 16 -10.72 11.18 -0.87
C GLU A 16 -11.36 10.24 0.17
N LYS A 17 -12.12 9.25 -0.29
CA LYS A 17 -12.73 8.16 0.51
C LYS A 17 -11.76 7.40 1.42
N TYR A 18 -10.46 7.41 1.12
CA TYR A 18 -9.43 6.67 1.88
C TYR A 18 -8.47 7.59 2.65
N ARG A 19 -8.51 8.91 2.44
CA ARG A 19 -7.65 9.85 3.16
C ARG A 19 -8.03 9.89 4.63
N GLU A 20 -9.30 10.17 4.90
CA GLU A 20 -9.81 10.39 6.25
C GLU A 20 -10.29 9.08 6.90
N ASP A 21 -10.79 8.13 6.12
CA ASP A 21 -11.34 6.88 6.65
C ASP A 21 -10.26 5.77 6.74
N ALA A 22 -9.78 5.55 7.97
CA ALA A 22 -8.80 4.52 8.28
C ALA A 22 -9.35 3.08 8.09
N ALA A 23 -10.64 2.87 8.32
CA ALA A 23 -11.27 1.57 8.17
C ALA A 23 -11.41 1.23 6.67
N ALA A 24 -11.92 2.17 5.87
CA ALA A 24 -12.04 2.01 4.42
C ALA A 24 -10.66 1.79 3.77
N ARG A 25 -9.64 2.53 4.20
CA ARG A 25 -8.26 2.34 3.74
C ARG A 25 -7.72 0.95 4.06
N SER A 26 -7.91 0.48 5.30
CA SER A 26 -7.44 -0.84 5.74
C SER A 26 -8.14 -1.97 4.99
N ALA A 27 -9.45 -1.86 4.80
CA ALA A 27 -10.24 -2.80 4.03
C ALA A 27 -9.78 -2.84 2.57
N ARG A 28 -9.60 -1.67 1.94
CA ARG A 28 -9.15 -1.56 0.55
C ARG A 28 -7.80 -2.22 0.32
N VAL A 29 -6.79 -1.90 1.14
CA VAL A 29 -5.44 -2.46 0.98
C VAL A 29 -5.45 -3.96 1.23
N SER A 30 -6.16 -4.43 2.26
CA SER A 30 -6.26 -5.87 2.53
C SER A 30 -6.92 -6.62 1.36
N GLN A 31 -8.01 -6.07 0.83
CA GLN A 31 -8.72 -6.64 -0.32
C GLN A 31 -7.82 -6.69 -1.56
N GLU A 32 -7.13 -5.59 -1.89
CA GLU A 32 -6.27 -5.53 -3.07
C GLU A 32 -5.07 -6.47 -2.96
N LEU A 33 -4.45 -6.57 -1.78
CA LEU A 33 -3.38 -7.53 -1.52
C LEU A 33 -3.84 -8.96 -1.80
N VAL A 34 -5.01 -9.36 -1.31
CA VAL A 34 -5.56 -10.71 -1.54
C VAL A 34 -5.96 -10.91 -3.01
N ARG A 35 -6.63 -9.93 -3.61
CA ARG A 35 -7.20 -10.01 -4.97
C ARG A 35 -6.15 -10.01 -6.08
N LEU A 36 -5.13 -9.17 -5.99
CA LEU A 36 -4.19 -8.95 -7.10
C LEU A 36 -3.13 -10.06 -7.22
N PRO A 37 -2.72 -10.46 -8.43
CA PRO A 37 -1.61 -11.40 -8.62
C PRO A 37 -0.28 -10.86 -8.06
N MET A 38 0.61 -11.76 -7.62
CA MET A 38 1.92 -11.40 -7.08
C MET A 38 2.74 -10.53 -8.05
N GLU A 39 2.71 -10.83 -9.34
CA GLU A 39 3.42 -10.06 -10.37
C GLU A 39 2.90 -8.61 -10.48
N THR A 40 1.60 -8.41 -10.31
CA THR A 40 0.98 -7.07 -10.30
C THR A 40 1.43 -6.30 -9.07
N LEU A 41 1.40 -6.93 -7.89
CA LEU A 41 1.87 -6.34 -6.63
C LEU A 41 3.34 -5.93 -6.72
N ARG A 42 4.20 -6.80 -7.27
CA ARG A 42 5.61 -6.51 -7.53
C ARG A 42 5.77 -5.31 -8.47
N SER A 43 5.04 -5.29 -9.58
CA SER A 43 5.10 -4.20 -10.56
C SER A 43 4.67 -2.84 -9.98
N MET A 44 3.65 -2.83 -9.12
CA MET A 44 3.20 -1.61 -8.41
C MET A 44 4.29 -1.06 -7.49
N GLY A 45 4.95 -1.92 -6.72
CA GLY A 45 6.03 -1.51 -5.82
C GLY A 45 7.31 -1.07 -6.54
N LEU A 46 7.59 -1.62 -7.72
CA LEU A 46 8.79 -1.31 -8.50
C LEU A 46 8.65 -0.05 -9.38
N ARG A 47 7.46 0.23 -9.93
CA ARG A 47 7.21 1.38 -10.84
C ARG A 47 7.53 2.74 -10.23
N ARG A 48 7.53 2.87 -8.90
CA ARG A 48 7.89 4.11 -8.21
C ARG A 48 9.38 4.22 -7.91
N ALA A 49 10.08 3.10 -7.75
CA ALA A 49 11.55 3.10 -7.58
C ALA A 49 12.27 3.63 -8.83
N SER A 50 11.65 3.51 -10.01
CA SER A 50 12.18 4.01 -11.28
C SER A 50 11.74 5.43 -11.66
N ARG A 51 10.95 6.12 -10.82
CA ARG A 51 10.50 7.49 -11.05
C ARG A 51 11.17 8.44 -10.04
N PRO A 52 11.43 9.71 -10.42
CA PRO A 52 11.94 10.69 -9.47
C PRO A 52 11.01 10.74 -8.26
N VAL A 53 11.59 10.64 -7.06
CA VAL A 53 10.87 10.69 -5.79
C VAL A 53 10.13 12.04 -5.74
N PRO A 54 8.78 12.08 -5.77
CA PRO A 54 8.08 13.35 -5.65
C PRO A 54 8.48 14.03 -4.35
N GLU A 55 8.74 15.34 -4.43
CA GLU A 55 9.11 16.09 -3.24
C GLU A 55 7.96 16.08 -2.20
N PRO A 56 8.29 15.96 -0.91
CA PRO A 56 7.37 15.82 0.23
C PRO A 56 6.23 16.87 0.30
N PRO A 57 5.16 16.64 1.10
CA PRO A 57 5.14 15.77 2.28
C PRO A 57 4.58 14.35 2.03
N TYR A 58 5.35 13.36 2.49
CA TYR A 58 4.87 12.01 2.77
C TYR A 58 4.47 11.90 4.25
N GLU A 59 3.29 11.37 4.51
CA GLU A 59 2.75 11.17 5.86
C GLU A 59 2.67 9.68 6.19
N PRO A 60 2.92 9.27 7.45
CA PRO A 60 2.72 7.90 7.88
C PRO A 60 1.23 7.56 7.99
N PHE A 61 0.79 6.48 7.36
CA PHE A 61 -0.58 5.98 7.48
C PHE A 61 -0.61 4.62 8.15
N ALA A 62 -1.39 4.47 9.22
CA ALA A 62 -1.65 3.16 9.81
C ALA A 62 -2.63 2.38 8.93
N ILE A 63 -2.27 1.14 8.58
CA ILE A 63 -3.09 0.23 7.79
C ILE A 63 -3.10 -1.14 8.49
N ALA A 64 -4.29 -1.56 8.89
CA ALA A 64 -4.50 -2.90 9.42
C ALA A 64 -4.67 -3.90 8.28
N LEU A 65 -4.02 -5.07 8.39
CA LEU A 65 -4.09 -6.14 7.41
C LEU A 65 -4.86 -7.33 7.97
N THR A 66 -5.63 -7.98 7.10
CA THR A 66 -6.15 -9.33 7.39
C THR A 66 -5.00 -10.34 7.45
N PRO A 67 -5.16 -11.49 8.11
CA PRO A 67 -4.13 -12.53 8.16
C PRO A 67 -3.66 -12.97 6.76
N GLU A 68 -4.59 -13.13 5.83
CA GLU A 68 -4.31 -13.50 4.44
C GLU A 68 -3.50 -12.43 3.70
N ALA A 69 -3.89 -11.16 3.82
CA ALA A 69 -3.15 -10.05 3.22
C ALA A 69 -1.74 -9.93 3.81
N ALA A 70 -1.60 -10.16 5.12
CA ALA A 70 -0.31 -10.15 5.81
C ALA A 70 0.61 -11.28 5.35
N ALA A 71 0.09 -12.50 5.21
CA ALA A 71 0.85 -13.64 4.70
C ALA A 71 1.31 -13.40 3.25
N LYS A 72 0.43 -12.84 2.42
CA LYS A 72 0.76 -12.52 1.03
C LYS A 72 1.77 -11.38 0.91
N LEU A 73 1.68 -10.37 1.78
CA LEU A 73 2.69 -9.31 1.86
C LEU A 73 4.06 -9.86 2.28
N ALA A 74 4.10 -10.79 3.25
CA ALA A 74 5.34 -11.42 3.70
C ALA A 74 6.00 -12.30 2.63
N ALA A 75 5.23 -12.80 1.66
CA ALA A 75 5.73 -13.55 0.51
C ALA A 75 6.28 -12.68 -0.62
N LEU A 76 6.12 -11.34 -0.55
CA LEU A 76 6.71 -10.44 -1.54
C LEU A 76 8.23 -10.34 -1.34
N PRO A 77 9.01 -10.21 -2.42
CA PRO A 77 10.45 -9.98 -2.31
C PRO A 77 10.73 -8.62 -1.65
N GLU A 78 11.85 -8.55 -0.93
CA GLU A 78 12.30 -7.33 -0.24
C GLU A 78 12.54 -6.14 -1.18
N SER A 79 12.79 -6.40 -2.47
CA SER A 79 12.93 -5.37 -3.50
C SER A 79 11.63 -4.58 -3.77
N VAL A 80 10.48 -5.05 -3.27
CA VAL A 80 9.18 -4.41 -3.49
C VAL A 80 8.94 -3.35 -2.43
N SER A 81 8.79 -2.09 -2.85
CA SER A 81 8.42 -1.00 -1.94
C SER A 81 6.94 -1.10 -1.53
N VAL A 82 6.69 -1.43 -0.26
CA VAL A 82 5.35 -1.49 0.32
C VAL A 82 4.64 -0.13 0.23
N SER A 83 5.34 0.98 0.50
CA SER A 83 4.75 2.31 0.42
C SER A 83 4.33 2.68 -1.00
N ALA A 84 5.13 2.31 -2.01
CA ALA A 84 4.77 2.52 -3.41
C ALA A 84 3.53 1.69 -3.81
N MET A 85 3.54 0.41 -3.47
CA MET A 85 2.42 -0.49 -3.77
C MET A 85 1.12 0.00 -3.13
N VAL A 86 1.16 0.34 -1.83
CA VAL A 86 -0.01 0.86 -1.11
C VAL A 86 -0.48 2.20 -1.70
N GLN A 87 0.43 3.09 -2.09
CA GLN A 87 0.04 4.35 -2.74
C GLN A 87 -0.78 4.09 -4.00
N GLU A 88 -0.33 3.16 -4.85
CA GLU A 88 -1.04 2.83 -6.09
C GLU A 88 -2.41 2.19 -5.80
N MET A 89 -2.53 1.34 -4.78
CA MET A 89 -3.82 0.75 -4.37
C MET A 89 -4.84 1.80 -3.93
N LEU A 90 -4.36 2.88 -3.31
CA LEU A 90 -5.20 3.93 -2.70
C LEU A 90 -5.43 5.13 -3.63
N ARG A 91 -4.85 5.15 -4.83
CA ARG A 91 -5.06 6.23 -5.80
C ARG A 91 -6.45 6.20 -6.45
N SER A 92 -7.09 5.03 -6.51
CA SER A 92 -8.34 4.76 -7.27
C SER A 92 -9.57 4.50 -6.38
#